data_AF-A0A3D4GXG0-F1
#
_entry.id   AF-A0A3D4GXG0-F1
#
_cell.length_a   1.000
_cell.length_b   1.000
_cell.length_c   1.000
_cell.angle_alpha   90.00
_cell.angle_beta   90.00
_cell.angle_gamma   90.00
#
_symmetry.space_group_name_H-M   'P 1'
#
loop_
_entity.id
_entity.type
_entity.pdbx_description
1 polymer ?
#
loop_
_entity_poly.entity_id
_entity_poly.type
_entity_poly.pdbx_seq_one_letter_code
_entity_poly.pdbx_strand_id
1 'polypeptide(L)'
;MYSSLVGTSTLTIVWFVQPYLKAIALPLVWFGSAWAILQFSVGLFAINAYRIEALLGRRIALIALISLAALGYILLSFFQALWAAFFLFIFYLVRGINGPVLNDYINQCVSSEIRATVLSVKSLVGRVMFVCLGPLVGWVSDSYGLSAAFLVCGLIFLGCGTLFLFFLHRNKVL
;
A
#
# COMPACT_ATOMS: atom_id res chain seq x y z
N MET A 1 12.03 2.36 7.21
CA MET A 1 11.62 0.99 6.82
C MET A 1 10.11 0.80 6.81
N TYR A 2 9.40 0.98 7.94
CA TYR A 2 7.92 0.86 7.97
C TYR A 2 7.22 1.65 6.86
N SER A 3 7.55 2.95 6.74
CA SER A 3 6.95 3.79 5.70
C SER A 3 7.25 3.33 4.27
N SER A 4 8.45 2.80 4.04
CA SER A 4 8.82 2.20 2.75
C SER A 4 8.02 0.93 2.46
N LEU A 5 7.73 0.10 3.47
CA LEU A 5 6.91 -1.10 3.33
C LEU A 5 5.47 -0.77 2.95
N VAL A 6 4.82 0.17 3.65
CA VAL A 6 3.46 0.64 3.31
C VAL A 6 3.44 1.28 1.91
N GLY A 7 4.50 2.03 1.55
CA GLY A 7 4.65 2.55 0.19
C GLY A 7 4.71 1.43 -0.85
N THR A 8 5.51 0.39 -0.58
CA THR A 8 5.71 -0.75 -1.48
C THR A 8 4.44 -1.58 -1.62
N SER A 9 3.66 -1.78 -0.56
CA SER A 9 2.40 -2.52 -0.62
C SER A 9 1.39 -1.85 -1.56
N THR A 10 1.29 -0.52 -1.51
CA THR A 10 0.42 0.23 -2.41
C THR A 10 1.01 0.43 -3.81
N LEU A 11 2.33 0.38 -3.97
CA LEU A 11 2.95 0.42 -5.31
C LEU A 11 2.76 -0.92 -6.04
N THR A 12 2.84 -2.03 -5.32
CA THR A 12 2.71 -3.37 -5.90
C THR A 12 1.35 -3.54 -6.56
N ILE A 13 0.25 -3.20 -5.87
CA ILE A 13 -1.09 -3.33 -6.43
C ILE A 13 -1.31 -2.46 -7.66
N VAL A 14 -0.68 -1.29 -7.75
CA VAL A 14 -0.79 -0.38 -8.91
C VAL A 14 -0.37 -1.09 -10.20
N TRP A 15 0.66 -1.93 -10.14
CA TRP A 15 1.09 -2.75 -11.28
C TRP A 15 0.14 -3.93 -11.56
N PHE A 16 -0.54 -4.44 -10.54
CA PHE A 16 -1.50 -5.54 -10.66
C PHE A 16 -2.94 -5.11 -10.95
N VAL A 17 -3.26 -3.80 -10.94
CA VAL A 17 -4.60 -3.31 -11.31
C VAL A 17 -4.97 -3.77 -12.71
N GLN A 18 -4.09 -3.57 -13.70
CA GLN A 18 -4.40 -3.96 -15.08
C GLN A 18 -4.57 -5.49 -15.25
N PRO A 19 -3.65 -6.34 -14.73
CA PRO A 19 -3.87 -7.79 -14.68
C PRO A 19 -5.19 -8.19 -14.03
N TYR A 20 -5.57 -7.54 -12.93
CA TYR A 20 -6.85 -7.82 -12.25
C TYR A 20 -8.05 -7.44 -13.10
N LEU A 21 -8.07 -6.23 -13.68
CA LEU A 21 -9.16 -5.79 -14.56
C LEU A 21 -9.31 -6.71 -15.78
N LYS A 22 -8.20 -7.23 -16.30
CA LYS A 22 -8.21 -8.24 -17.36
C LYS A 22 -8.78 -9.59 -16.87
N ALA A 23 -8.41 -10.03 -15.66
CA ALA A 23 -8.89 -11.29 -15.08
C ALA A 23 -10.42 -11.29 -14.86
N ILE A 24 -11.00 -10.15 -14.50
CA ILE A 24 -12.47 -9.99 -14.37
C ILE A 24 -13.17 -9.68 -15.71
N ALA A 25 -12.47 -9.81 -16.83
CA ALA A 25 -12.97 -9.56 -18.19
C ALA A 25 -13.56 -8.16 -18.42
N LEU A 26 -13.04 -7.12 -17.74
CA LEU A 26 -13.44 -5.74 -18.01
C LEU A 26 -12.95 -5.33 -19.42
N PRO A 27 -13.79 -4.71 -20.27
CA PRO A 27 -13.33 -4.23 -21.57
C PRO A 27 -12.23 -3.18 -21.46
N LEU A 28 -11.21 -3.26 -22.32
CA LEU A 28 -10.03 -2.39 -22.31
C LEU A 28 -10.38 -0.89 -22.35
N VAL A 29 -11.47 -0.51 -23.03
CA VAL A 29 -11.95 0.88 -23.13
C VAL A 29 -12.19 1.51 -21.75
N TRP A 30 -12.55 0.71 -20.74
CA TRP A 30 -12.81 1.19 -19.38
C TRP A 30 -11.57 1.32 -18.50
N PHE A 31 -10.39 0.86 -18.95
CA PHE A 31 -9.18 0.85 -18.11
C PHE A 31 -8.74 2.27 -17.75
N GLY A 32 -8.80 3.20 -18.71
CA GLY A 32 -8.45 4.61 -18.48
C GLY A 32 -9.37 5.27 -17.44
N SER A 33 -10.68 5.07 -17.58
CA SER A 33 -11.67 5.58 -16.63
C SER A 33 -11.50 4.97 -15.24
N ALA A 34 -11.30 3.66 -15.16
CA ALA A 34 -11.03 2.97 -13.89
C ALA A 34 -9.77 3.52 -13.21
N TRP A 35 -8.69 3.71 -13.98
CA TRP A 35 -7.45 4.29 -13.48
C TRP A 35 -7.65 5.72 -12.98
N ALA A 36 -8.35 6.57 -13.74
CA ALA A 36 -8.64 7.94 -13.35
C ALA A 36 -9.46 8.01 -12.06
N ILE A 37 -10.49 7.17 -11.90
CA ILE A 37 -11.31 7.10 -10.69
C ILE A 37 -10.46 6.69 -9.48
N LEU A 38 -9.64 5.65 -9.64
CA LEU A 38 -8.75 5.20 -8.58
C LEU A 38 -7.75 6.31 -8.20
N GLN A 39 -7.13 6.97 -9.17
CA GLN A 39 -6.16 8.05 -8.92
C GLN A 39 -6.82 9.30 -8.31
N PHE A 40 -8.04 9.63 -8.71
CA PHE A 40 -8.83 10.69 -8.09
C PHE A 40 -9.11 10.40 -6.62
N SER A 41 -9.43 9.14 -6.28
CA SER A 41 -9.66 8.73 -4.89
C SER A 41 -8.41 8.94 -4.01
N VAL A 42 -7.20 8.71 -4.52
CA VAL A 42 -5.94 9.00 -3.81
C VAL A 42 -5.84 10.48 -3.44
N GLY A 43 -6.18 11.37 -4.37
CA GLY A 43 -6.19 12.82 -4.11
C GLY A 43 -7.18 13.20 -3.03
N LEU A 44 -8.40 12.65 -3.09
CA LEU A 44 -9.44 12.90 -2.08
C LEU A 44 -9.01 12.43 -0.69
N PHE A 45 -8.43 11.24 -0.57
CA PHE A 45 -7.94 10.71 0.72
C PHE A 45 -6.70 11.46 1.21
N ALA A 46 -5.83 11.94 0.33
CA ALA A 46 -4.66 12.73 0.69
C ALA A 46 -5.03 14.08 1.31
N ILE A 47 -6.02 14.79 0.74
CA ILE A 47 -6.53 16.06 1.29
C ILE A 47 -7.11 15.84 2.69
N ASN A 48 -7.80 14.73 2.91
CA ASN A 48 -8.43 14.40 4.18
C ASN A 48 -7.51 13.64 5.15
N ALA A 49 -6.26 13.34 4.77
CA ALA A 49 -5.37 12.47 5.52
C ALA A 49 -5.13 12.97 6.95
N TYR A 50 -4.93 14.29 7.12
CA TYR A 50 -4.77 14.91 8.43
C TYR A 50 -6.00 14.72 9.33
N ARG A 51 -7.22 14.86 8.79
CA ARG A 51 -8.45 14.68 9.57
C ARG A 51 -8.65 13.22 9.98
N ILE A 52 -8.35 12.29 9.08
CA ILE A 52 -8.45 10.85 9.35
C ILE A 52 -7.42 10.45 10.41
N GLU A 53 -6.19 10.96 10.31
CA GLU A 53 -5.14 10.72 11.30
C GLU A 53 -5.48 11.31 12.66
N ALA A 54 -5.98 12.56 12.72
CA ALA A 54 -6.37 13.19 13.97
C ALA A 54 -7.51 12.44 14.69
N LEU A 55 -8.43 11.83 13.94
CA LEU A 55 -9.52 11.02 14.50
C LEU A 55 -9.03 9.68 15.05
N LEU A 56 -8.13 9.00 14.32
CA LEU A 56 -7.63 7.68 14.71
C LEU A 56 -6.51 7.76 15.76
N GLY A 57 -5.73 8.84 15.73
CA GLY A 57 -4.45 8.96 16.41
C GLY A 57 -3.35 8.14 15.73
N ARG A 58 -2.10 8.54 15.99
CA ARG A 58 -0.89 7.98 15.36
C ARG A 58 -0.78 6.47 15.42
N ARG A 59 -0.98 5.87 16.59
CA ARG A 59 -0.85 4.41 16.78
C ARG A 59 -1.83 3.63 15.91
N ILE A 60 -3.12 4.01 15.94
CA ILE A 60 -4.17 3.32 15.20
C ILE A 60 -4.00 3.57 13.70
N ALA A 61 -3.66 4.81 13.30
CA ALA A 61 -3.39 5.13 11.90
C ALA A 61 -2.26 4.26 11.33
N LEU A 62 -1.15 4.09 12.06
CA LEU A 62 -0.06 3.22 11.65
C LEU A 62 -0.54 1.78 11.51
N ILE A 63 -1.20 1.20 12.51
CA ILE A 63 -1.72 -0.18 12.44
C ILE A 63 -2.70 -0.35 11.27
N ALA A 64 -3.61 0.59 11.08
CA ALA A 64 -4.62 0.56 10.04
C ALA A 64 -4.00 0.56 8.63
N LEU A 65 -2.97 1.37 8.36
CA LEU A 65 -2.37 1.46 7.03
C LEU A 65 -1.88 0.11 6.49
N ILE A 66 -1.16 -0.66 7.30
CA ILE A 66 -0.63 -1.95 6.86
C ILE A 66 -1.69 -3.06 6.93
N SER A 67 -2.57 -3.01 7.93
CA SER A 67 -3.64 -4.02 8.10
C SER A 67 -4.65 -3.92 6.96
N LEU A 68 -5.04 -2.71 6.56
CA LEU A 68 -5.92 -2.48 5.41
C LEU A 68 -5.27 -2.90 4.09
N ALA A 69 -3.98 -2.58 3.88
CA ALA A 69 -3.28 -3.02 2.68
C ALA A 69 -3.21 -4.56 2.59
N ALA A 70 -2.87 -5.24 3.69
CA ALA A 70 -2.85 -6.70 3.74
C ALA A 70 -4.25 -7.30 3.53
N LEU A 71 -5.27 -6.74 4.19
CA LEU A 71 -6.65 -7.17 4.04
C LEU A 71 -7.13 -7.03 2.60
N GLY A 72 -6.82 -5.92 1.93
CA GLY A 72 -7.16 -5.72 0.51
C GLY A 72 -6.58 -6.82 -0.38
N TYR A 73 -5.33 -7.24 -0.14
CA TYR A 73 -4.71 -8.33 -0.91
C TYR A 73 -5.38 -9.67 -0.64
N ILE A 74 -5.65 -9.97 0.64
CA ILE A 74 -6.31 -11.22 1.03
C ILE A 74 -7.72 -11.28 0.42
N LEU A 75 -8.49 -10.18 0.46
CA LEU A 75 -9.81 -10.12 -0.15
C LEU A 75 -9.76 -10.33 -1.67
N LEU A 76 -8.85 -9.66 -2.38
CA LEU A 76 -8.68 -9.86 -3.82
C LEU A 76 -8.17 -11.27 -4.19
N SER A 77 -7.50 -11.95 -3.27
CA SER A 77 -7.12 -13.35 -3.45
C SER A 77 -8.32 -14.30 -3.44
N PHE A 78 -9.36 -14.02 -2.65
CA PHE A 78 -10.54 -14.88 -2.57
C PHE A 78 -11.62 -14.50 -3.59
N PHE A 79 -11.67 -13.24 -4.00
CA PHE A 79 -12.73 -12.71 -4.85
C PHE A 79 -12.16 -12.10 -6.14
N GLN A 80 -12.27 -12.84 -7.25
CA GLN A 80 -11.93 -12.38 -8.60
C GLN A 80 -13.19 -12.04 -9.39
N ALA A 81 -13.92 -11.03 -8.93
CA ALA A 81 -15.19 -10.64 -9.52
C ALA A 81 -15.27 -9.12 -9.75
N LEU A 82 -16.16 -8.68 -10.63
CA LEU A 82 -16.33 -7.27 -10.94
C LEU A 82 -16.64 -6.42 -9.69
N TRP A 83 -17.49 -6.94 -8.79
CA TRP A 83 -17.81 -6.26 -7.52
C TRP A 83 -16.59 -6.17 -6.59
N ALA A 84 -15.69 -7.15 -6.63
CA ALA A 84 -14.47 -7.17 -5.82
C ALA A 84 -13.43 -6.12 -6.28
N ALA A 85 -13.61 -5.53 -7.47
CA ALA A 85 -12.85 -4.34 -7.87
C ALA A 85 -13.01 -3.18 -6.87
N PHE A 86 -14.10 -3.15 -6.09
CA PHE A 86 -14.26 -2.19 -5.00
C PHE A 86 -13.15 -2.29 -3.94
N PHE A 87 -12.58 -3.47 -3.71
CA PHE A 87 -11.46 -3.64 -2.77
C PHE A 87 -10.18 -2.94 -3.23
N LEU A 88 -10.06 -2.59 -4.52
CA LEU A 88 -8.95 -1.75 -4.99
C LEU A 88 -8.94 -0.39 -4.28
N PHE A 89 -10.10 0.18 -3.95
CA PHE A 89 -10.16 1.46 -3.24
C PHE A 89 -9.52 1.41 -1.86
N ILE A 90 -9.43 0.25 -1.21
CA ILE A 90 -8.72 0.10 0.08
C ILE A 90 -7.26 0.51 -0.08
N PHE A 91 -6.60 0.06 -1.15
CA PHE A 91 -5.20 0.41 -1.38
C PHE A 91 -5.00 1.87 -1.75
N TYR A 92 -5.93 2.44 -2.52
CA TYR A 92 -5.86 3.83 -2.93
C TYR A 92 -6.17 4.78 -1.77
N LEU A 93 -7.00 4.35 -0.81
CA LEU A 93 -7.14 4.98 0.51
C LEU A 93 -5.83 4.95 1.28
N VAL A 94 -5.24 3.76 1.46
CA VAL A 94 -3.95 3.62 2.15
C VAL A 94 -2.87 4.46 1.48
N ARG A 95 -2.82 4.50 0.15
CA ARG A 95 -1.87 5.28 -0.65
C ARG A 95 -2.06 6.78 -0.46
N GLY A 96 -3.31 7.26 -0.49
CA GLY A 96 -3.64 8.66 -0.27
C GLY A 96 -3.25 9.15 1.12
N ILE A 97 -3.47 8.32 2.16
CA ILE A 97 -3.13 8.67 3.54
C ILE A 97 -1.63 8.52 3.85
N ASN A 98 -1.00 7.45 3.35
CA ASN A 98 0.41 7.14 3.63
C ASN A 98 1.33 8.32 3.31
N GLY A 99 1.18 8.94 2.14
CA GLY A 99 2.06 10.03 1.69
C GLY A 99 2.15 11.17 2.71
N PRO A 100 1.05 11.88 3.00
CA PRO A 100 1.03 12.97 3.96
C PRO A 100 1.43 12.52 5.38
N VAL A 101 0.79 11.46 5.91
CA VAL A 101 0.93 11.06 7.31
C VAL A 101 2.33 10.54 7.62
N LEU A 102 2.85 9.60 6.81
CA LEU A 102 4.15 9.00 7.13
C LEU A 102 5.32 9.93 6.83
N ASN A 103 5.21 10.82 5.84
CA ASN A 103 6.23 11.84 5.61
C ASN A 103 6.26 12.85 6.77
N ASP A 104 5.11 13.26 7.27
CA ASP A 104 5.02 14.17 8.41
C ASP A 104 5.65 13.56 9.67
N TYR A 105 5.31 12.31 10.02
CA TYR A 105 5.94 11.63 11.16
C TYR A 105 7.46 11.52 11.04
N ILE A 106 7.97 11.21 9.84
CA ILE A 106 9.42 11.17 9.61
C ILE A 106 10.04 12.55 9.83
N ASN A 107 9.41 13.60 9.30
CA ASN A 107 9.91 14.97 9.45
C ASN A 107 9.91 15.45 10.91
N GLN A 108 8.95 15.01 11.73
CA GLN A 108 8.91 15.31 13.16
C GLN A 108 10.01 14.58 13.95
N CYS A 109 10.42 13.39 13.50
CA CYS A 109 11.47 12.59 14.15
C CYS A 109 12.90 12.98 13.73
N VAL A 110 13.07 13.90 12.77
CA VAL A 110 14.35 14.15 12.10
C VAL A 110 14.62 15.66 12.01
N SER A 111 15.87 16.06 12.29
CA SER A 111 16.31 17.46 12.15
C SER A 111 16.22 17.94 10.71
N SER A 112 15.90 19.22 10.51
CA SER A 112 15.68 19.82 9.19
C SER A 112 16.84 19.60 8.21
N GLU A 113 18.08 19.62 8.70
CA GLU A 113 19.31 19.45 7.92
C GLU A 113 19.37 18.13 7.14
N ILE A 114 18.82 17.04 7.68
CA ILE A 114 18.92 15.70 7.08
C ILE A 114 17.56 15.15 6.61
N ARG A 115 16.45 15.89 6.74
CA ARG A 115 15.10 15.44 6.33
C ARG A 115 15.05 14.99 4.86
N ALA A 116 15.63 15.78 3.96
CA ALA A 116 15.64 15.46 2.53
C ALA A 116 16.40 14.15 2.24
N THR A 117 17.51 13.91 2.95
CA THR A 117 18.29 12.68 2.86
C THR A 117 17.50 11.49 3.38
N VAL A 118 16.86 11.60 4.55
CA VAL A 118 16.05 10.51 5.12
C VAL A 118 14.86 10.17 4.23
N LEU A 119 14.18 11.15 3.65
CA LEU A 119 13.08 10.93 2.70
C LEU A 119 13.56 10.27 1.40
N SER A 120 14.74 10.66 0.89
CA SER A 120 15.36 10.00 -0.26
C SER A 120 15.72 8.54 0.04
N VAL A 121 16.31 8.27 1.20
CA VAL A 121 16.60 6.89 1.67
C VAL A 121 15.31 6.09 1.82
N LYS A 122 14.23 6.66 2.38
CA LYS A 122 12.90 6.00 2.43
C LYS A 122 12.47 5.57 1.03
N SER A 123 12.56 6.47 0.05
CA SER A 123 12.17 6.20 -1.34
C SER A 123 13.02 5.10 -1.96
N LEU A 124 14.35 5.17 -1.77
CA LEU A 124 15.28 4.14 -2.24
C LEU A 124 14.95 2.77 -1.65
N VAL A 125 14.76 2.68 -0.33
CA VAL A 125 14.41 1.42 0.35
C VAL A 125 13.09 0.86 -0.19
N GLY A 126 12.08 1.71 -0.45
CA GLY A 126 10.83 1.26 -1.05
C GLY A 126 11.01 0.71 -2.46
N ARG A 127 11.87 1.34 -3.28
CA ARG A 127 12.21 0.84 -4.62
C ARG A 127 12.96 -0.50 -4.56
N VAL A 128 13.91 -0.65 -3.64
CA VAL A 128 14.61 -1.93 -3.43
C VAL A 128 13.64 -3.02 -3.00
N MET A 129 12.74 -2.75 -2.04
CA MET A 129 11.69 -3.69 -1.65
C MET A 129 10.82 -4.08 -2.85
N PHE A 130 10.41 -3.11 -3.68
CA PHE A 130 9.63 -3.38 -4.89
C PHE A 130 10.41 -4.18 -5.95
N VAL A 131 11.69 -3.92 -6.16
CA VAL A 131 12.54 -4.67 -7.10
C VAL A 131 12.72 -6.12 -6.67
N CYS A 132 12.76 -6.40 -5.37
CA CYS A 132 12.79 -7.78 -4.87
C CYS A 132 11.41 -8.46 -4.95
N LEU A 133 10.35 -7.75 -4.56
CA LEU A 133 9.00 -8.31 -4.52
C LEU A 133 8.36 -8.47 -5.91
N GLY A 134 8.61 -7.52 -6.82
CA GLY A 134 7.99 -7.49 -8.15
C GLY A 134 8.21 -8.80 -8.94
N PRO A 135 9.45 -9.27 -9.14
CA PRO A 135 9.73 -10.53 -9.81
C PRO A 135 9.12 -11.74 -9.09
N LEU A 136 9.18 -11.76 -7.76
CA LEU A 136 8.60 -12.86 -6.97
C LEU A 136 7.08 -12.95 -7.18
N VAL A 137 6.36 -11.83 -7.04
CA VAL A 137 4.91 -11.78 -7.18
C VAL A 137 4.50 -12.01 -8.64
N GLY A 138 5.26 -11.47 -9.59
CA GLY A 138 5.06 -11.72 -11.03
C GLY A 138 5.20 -13.21 -11.37
N TRP A 139 6.26 -13.86 -10.91
CA TRP A 139 6.47 -15.29 -11.11
C TRP A 139 5.37 -16.15 -10.48
N VAL A 140 4.92 -15.80 -9.26
CA VAL A 140 3.77 -16.48 -8.62
C VAL A 140 2.50 -16.27 -9.43
N SER A 141 2.27 -15.06 -9.95
CA SER A 141 1.10 -14.76 -10.79
C SER A 141 1.10 -15.57 -12.07
N ASP A 142 2.25 -15.72 -12.72
CA ASP A 142 2.39 -16.46 -13.98
C ASP A 142 2.29 -17.98 -13.77
N SER A 143 2.79 -18.49 -12.64
CA SER A 143 2.86 -19.93 -12.37
C SER A 143 1.64 -20.50 -11.64
N TYR A 144 1.06 -19.74 -10.71
CA TYR A 144 -0.02 -20.17 -9.81
C TYR A 144 -1.27 -19.29 -9.89
N GLY A 145 -1.26 -18.27 -10.76
CA GLY A 145 -2.39 -17.38 -10.99
C GLY A 145 -2.42 -16.17 -10.04
N LEU A 146 -3.24 -15.19 -10.43
CA LEU A 146 -3.32 -13.89 -9.76
C LEU A 146 -3.83 -13.99 -8.31
N SER A 147 -4.71 -14.95 -8.01
CA SER A 147 -5.22 -15.18 -6.64
C SER A 147 -4.07 -15.53 -5.70
N ALA A 148 -3.24 -16.51 -6.08
CA ALA A 148 -2.08 -16.92 -5.28
C ALA A 148 -1.09 -15.77 -5.08
N ALA A 149 -0.84 -14.98 -6.13
CA ALA A 149 0.03 -13.81 -6.06
C ALA A 149 -0.46 -12.78 -5.03
N PHE A 150 -1.76 -12.51 -4.99
CA PHE A 150 -2.37 -11.63 -3.99
C PHE A 150 -2.32 -12.21 -2.58
N LEU A 151 -2.55 -13.51 -2.41
CA LEU A 151 -2.41 -14.14 -1.09
C LEU A 151 -0.99 -13.99 -0.55
N VAL A 152 0.01 -14.29 -1.38
CA VAL A 152 1.44 -14.15 -1.04
C VAL A 152 1.76 -12.70 -0.67
N CYS A 153 1.28 -11.72 -1.44
CA CYS A 153 1.43 -10.30 -1.09
C CYS A 153 0.82 -9.98 0.28
N GLY A 154 -0.43 -10.41 0.51
CA GLY A 154 -1.15 -10.17 1.76
C GLY A 154 -0.39 -10.71 2.97
N LEU A 155 0.10 -11.95 2.88
CA LEU A 155 0.88 -12.60 3.94
C LEU A 155 2.23 -11.91 4.17
N ILE A 156 2.96 -11.56 3.11
CA ILE A 156 4.26 -10.86 3.22
C ILE A 156 4.07 -9.49 3.88
N PHE A 157 3.13 -8.68 3.41
CA PHE A 157 2.92 -7.34 3.96
C PHE A 157 2.37 -7.39 5.39
N LEU A 158 1.53 -8.37 5.72
CA LEU A 158 1.07 -8.57 7.09
C LEU A 158 2.21 -9.02 8.01
N GLY A 159 3.03 -9.99 7.59
CA GLY A 159 4.17 -10.50 8.37
C GLY A 159 5.24 -9.45 8.60
N CYS A 160 5.73 -8.80 7.53
CA CYS A 160 6.71 -7.71 7.66
C CYS A 160 6.12 -6.49 8.38
N GLY A 161 4.82 -6.22 8.15
CA GLY A 161 4.08 -5.12 8.77
C GLY A 161 3.99 -5.24 10.28
N THR A 162 3.54 -6.40 10.76
CA THR A 162 3.44 -6.72 12.19
C THR A 162 4.81 -6.69 12.86
N LEU A 163 5.85 -7.21 12.20
CA LEU A 163 7.23 -7.13 12.68
C LEU A 163 7.69 -5.67 12.87
N PHE A 164 7.47 -4.81 11.88
CA PHE A 164 7.86 -3.40 12.01
C PHE A 164 7.01 -2.62 13.00
N LEU A 165 5.71 -2.91 13.11
CA LEU A 165 4.86 -2.34 14.15
C LEU A 165 5.33 -2.74 15.55
N PHE A 166 5.75 -3.99 15.74
CA PHE A 166 6.35 -4.45 16.99
C PHE A 166 7.62 -3.67 17.33
N PHE A 167 8.52 -3.45 16.36
CA PHE A 167 9.71 -2.62 16.57
C PHE A 167 9.37 -1.16 16.89
N LEU A 168 8.37 -0.58 16.23
CA LEU A 168 7.90 0.78 16.53
C LEU A 168 7.33 0.89 17.95
N HIS A 169 6.57 -0.11 18.39
CA HIS A 169 6.04 -0.19 19.75
C HIS A 169 7.17 -0.28 20.78
N ARG A 170 8.12 -1.20 20.56
CA ARG A 170 9.28 -1.42 21.44
C ARG A 170 10.13 -0.16 21.60
N ASN A 171 10.30 0.61 20.53
CA ASN A 171 11.08 1.85 20.53
C ASN A 171 10.28 3.09 20.97
N LYS A 172 9.05 2.92 21.50
CA LYS A 172 8.16 4.01 21.98
C LYS A 172 7.89 5.10 20.93
N VAL A 173 7.78 4.70 19.66
CA VAL A 173 7.45 5.58 18.52
C VAL A 173 5.93 5.59 18.23
N LEU A 174 5.18 4.67 18.86
CA LEU A 174 3.72 4.54 18.81
C LEU A 174 3.04 5.23 20.00
#